data_AF-A0A1Q4QZX9-F1
#
_entry.id   AF-A0A1Q4QZX9-F1
#
_cell.length_a   1.000
_cell.length_b   1.000
_cell.length_c   1.000
_cell.angle_alpha   90.00
_cell.angle_beta   90.00
_cell.angle_gamma   90.00
#
_symmetry.space_group_name_H-M   'P 1'
#
loop_
_entity.id
_entity.type
_entity.pdbx_description
1 polymer ?
#
loop_
_entity_poly.entity_id
_entity_poly.type
_entity_poly.pdbx_seq_one_letter_code
_entity_poly.pdbx_strand_id
1 'polypeptide(L)' 'MLIRIRQFTDPLFHYLNQPIGKSEQCAVWNPNRFWYLYKINLLEKCWLKDPAVRGQKTY' A
#
# COMPACT_ATOMS: atom_id res chain seq x y z
N MET A 1 -5.60 -15.88 14.74
CA MET A 1 -4.13 -15.68 14.63
C MET A 1 -3.62 -15.46 13.20
N LEU A 2 -4.39 -15.74 12.13
CA LEU A 2 -3.94 -15.62 10.72
C LEU A 2 -3.86 -14.17 10.18
N ILE A 3 -4.62 -13.24 10.76
CA ILE A 3 -4.70 -11.84 10.27
C ILE A 3 -3.36 -11.09 10.48
N ARG A 4 -2.63 -11.40 11.55
CA ARG A 4 -1.37 -10.73 11.89
C ARG A 4 -0.23 -11.08 10.96
N ILE A 5 -0.15 -12.32 10.47
CA ILE A 5 0.94 -12.74 9.56
C ILE A 5 0.79 -12.02 8.22
N ARG A 6 -0.45 -11.88 7.73
CA ARG A 6 -0.75 -11.22 6.46
C ARG A 6 -0.36 -9.73 6.44
N GLN A 7 -0.43 -9.06 7.60
CA GLN A 7 -0.05 -7.65 7.74
C GLN A 7 1.45 -7.40 7.59
N PHE A 8 2.30 -8.40 7.85
CA PHE A 8 3.75 -8.26 7.71
C PHE A 8 4.26 -8.71 6.34
N THR A 9 3.62 -9.71 5.73
CA THR A 9 4.03 -10.20 4.42
C THR A 9 3.76 -9.20 3.29
N ASP A 10 2.65 -8.46 3.37
CA ASP A 10 2.23 -7.49 2.35
C ASP A 10 3.24 -6.34 2.12
N PRO A 11 3.70 -5.60 3.17
CA PRO A 11 4.72 -4.56 2.99
C PRO A 11 6.08 -5.11 2.55
N LEU A 12 6.44 -6.32 2.99
CA LEU A 12 7.68 -7.00 2.60
C LEU A 12 7.67 -7.34 1.10
N PHE A 13 6.57 -7.87 0.59
CA PHE A 13 6.40 -8.11 -0.85
C PHE A 13 6.45 -6.81 -1.65
N HIS A 14 5.82 -5.74 -1.16
CA HIS A 14 5.86 -4.42 -1.82
C HIS A 14 7.26 -3.80 -1.83
N TYR A 15 8.08 -4.04 -0.81
CA TYR A 15 9.46 -3.57 -0.75
C TYR A 15 10.38 -4.36 -1.68
N LEU A 16 10.27 -5.69 -1.69
CA LEU A 16 11.11 -6.55 -2.52
C LEU A 16 10.76 -6.46 -4.01
N ASN A 17 9.49 -6.19 -4.33
CA ASN A 17 9.01 -6.10 -5.71
C ASN A 17 8.93 -4.66 -6.24
N GLN A 18 9.76 -3.76 -5.71
CA GLN A 18 9.86 -2.40 -6.23
C GLN A 18 10.27 -2.41 -7.71
N PRO A 19 9.64 -1.61 -8.57
CA PRO A 19 10.03 -1.52 -9.98
C PRO A 19 11.42 -0.88 -10.10
N ILE A 20 12.44 -1.69 -10.31
CA ILE A 20 13.81 -1.22 -10.53
C ILE A 20 13.87 -0.65 -11.95
N GLY A 21 14.05 0.67 -12.08
CA GLY A 21 14.32 1.31 -13.37
C GLY A 21 13.11 1.86 -14.14
N LYS A 22 11.93 2.00 -13.52
CA LYS A 22 10.85 2.81 -14.12
C LYS A 22 11.05 4.28 -13.80
N SER A 23 11.12 5.11 -14.83
CA SER A 23 11.37 6.57 -14.76
C SER A 23 10.37 7.32 -13.87
N GLU A 24 9.16 6.79 -13.72
CA GLU A 24 8.08 7.40 -12.95
C GLU A 24 8.11 7.03 -11.46
N GLN A 25 8.78 5.93 -11.07
CA GLN A 25 8.78 5.43 -9.71
C GLN A 25 10.19 4.96 -9.34
N CYS A 26 10.99 5.88 -8.79
CA CYS A 26 12.32 5.55 -8.28
C CYS A 26 12.21 4.52 -7.15
N ALA A 27 12.94 3.40 -7.28
CA ALA A 27 13.04 2.40 -6.22
C ALA A 27 13.58 3.02 -4.93
N VAL A 28 12.86 2.83 -3.81
CA VAL A 28 13.18 3.42 -2.52
C VAL A 28 13.90 2.40 -1.66
N TRP A 29 15.22 2.40 -1.75
CA TRP A 29 16.08 1.44 -1.03
C TRP A 29 16.18 1.73 0.48
N ASN A 30 15.97 2.98 0.91
CA ASN A 30 15.96 3.31 2.34
C ASN A 30 14.66 2.77 3.00
N PRO A 31 14.76 1.82 3.95
CA PRO A 31 13.59 1.16 4.55
C PRO A 31 12.72 2.13 5.36
N ASN A 32 13.30 3.14 6.01
CA ASN A 32 12.53 4.15 6.75
C ASN A 32 11.70 5.01 5.79
N ARG A 33 12.29 5.41 4.66
CA ARG A 33 11.60 6.20 3.63
C ARG A 33 10.51 5.36 2.96
N PHE A 34 10.80 4.09 2.67
CA PHE A 34 9.79 3.17 2.14
C PHE A 34 8.61 3.02 3.11
N TRP A 35 8.87 2.79 4.40
CA TRP A 35 7.81 2.62 5.40
C TRP A 35 6.90 3.84 5.50
N TYR A 36 7.48 5.05 5.43
CA TYR A 36 6.71 6.28 5.42
C TYR A 36 5.80 6.39 4.18
N LEU A 37 6.35 6.12 2.99
CA LEU A 37 5.60 6.14 1.73
C LEU A 37 4.53 5.06 1.66
N TYR A 38 4.82 3.85 2.14
CA TYR A 38 3.86 2.75 2.21
C TYR A 38 2.65 3.12 3.06
N LYS A 39 2.87 3.74 4.23
CA LYS A 39 1.77 4.23 5.09
C LYS A 39 0.92 5.29 4.40
N ILE A 40 1.53 6.25 3.71
CA ILE A 40 0.80 7.28 2.94
C ILE A 40 -0.07 6.61 1.87
N ASN A 41 0.50 5.71 1.08
CA ASN A 41 -0.23 5.01 0.02
C ASN A 41 -1.42 4.19 0.58
N LEU A 42 -1.25 3.61 1.77
CA LEU A 42 -2.30 2.87 2.45
C LEU A 42 -3.45 3.80 2.87
N LEU A 43 -3.12 4.97 3.42
CA LEU A 43 -4.10 6.01 3.76
C LEU A 43 -4.81 6.52 2.52
N GLU A 44 -4.11 6.80 1.43
CA GLU A 44 -4.69 7.22 0.15
C GLU A 44 -5.66 6.18 -0.40
N LYS A 45 -5.29 4.88 -0.37
CA LYS A 45 -6.16 3.78 -0.79
C LYS A 45 -7.42 3.70 0.07
N CYS A 46 -7.30 3.85 1.39
CA CYS A 46 -8.44 3.91 2.30
C CYS A 46 -9.33 5.12 2.00
N TRP A 47 -8.72 6.29 1.80
CA TRP A 47 -9.41 7.53 1.49
C TRP A 47 -10.20 7.47 0.18
N LEU A 48 -9.59 6.90 -0.87
CA LEU A 48 -10.24 6.68 -2.17
C LEU A 48 -11.33 5.60 -2.13
N LYS A 49 -11.32 4.70 -1.13
CA LYS A 49 -12.32 3.64 -0.97
C LYS A 49 -13.61 4.13 -0.31
N ASP A 50 -13.57 5.27 0.38
CA ASP A 50 -14.65 5.78 1.21
C ASP A 50 -15.91 6.33 0.48
N PRO A 51 -15.87 6.76 -0.80
CA PRO A 51 -17.10 7.09 -1.53
C PRO A 51 -17.73 5.90 -2.28
N ALA A 52 -16.95 4.90 -2.74
CA ALA A 52 -17.48 3.80 -3.57
C ALA A 52 -18.30 2.76 -2.78
N VAL A 53 -18.00 2.57 -1.49
CA VAL A 53 -18.70 1.59 -0.63
C VAL A 53 -20.04 2.13 -0.08
N ARG A 54 -20.23 3.45 -0.06
CA ARG A 54 -21.51 4.06 0.37
C ARG A 54 -22.57 4.11 -0.74
N GLY A 55 -22.19 3.98 -2.01
CA GLY A 55 -23.11 4.08 -3.17
C GLY A 55 -23.66 2.76 -3.72
N GLN A 56 -23.28 1.59 -3.15
CA GLN A 56 -23.68 0.28 -3.69
C GLN A 56 -24.60 -0.52 -2.74
N LYS A 57 -25.27 0.20 -1.82
CA LYS A 57 -26.35 -0.31 -0.98
C LYS A 57 -27.59 0.59 -1.06
N THR A 58 -28.11 0.81 -2.26
CA THR A 58 -29.48 1.29 -2.44
C THR A 58 -30.07 0.56 -3.64
N TYR A 59 -30.93 -0.41 -3.30
CA TYR A 59 -32.05 -1.02 -4.02
C TYR A 59 -31.92 -1.28 -5.53
#